data_AF-A0A7C8ZT44-F1
#
_entry.id   AF-A0A7C8ZT44-F1
#
_cell.length_a   1.000
_cell.length_b   1.000
_cell.length_c   1.000
_cell.angle_alpha   90.00
_cell.angle_beta   90.00
_cell.angle_gamma   90.00
#
_symmetry.space_group_name_H-M   'P 1'
#
loop_
_entity.id
_entity.type
_entity.pdbx_description
1 polymer ?
#
loop_
_entity_poly.entity_id
_entity_poly.type
_entity_poly.pdbx_seq_one_letter_code
_entity_poly.pdbx_strand_id
1 'polypeptide(L)'
;ITQGNPMWNSLQVPTGTLYQWDPNSTYIHEPPYFKNMSLDPPGPHGVRDAYCLLSFGDSITTDHISPAGSIHKESPAARYLMERGVDRKDFNSYGSRRGNDEVMARGTFANIRLVNKLLNGEVGPKTIHIPTGEKLYVYDAAMRYKEAGQDTIILAGAEYGSGSSRDWAAKGPMLLGVKAVIAKSFERIHRSNLVGMGIIPL
;
A
#
# COMPACT_ATOMS: atom_id res chain seq x y z
N ILE A 1 35.45 -8.19 -1.87
CA ILE A 1 34.05 -7.82 -1.56
C ILE A 1 33.81 -6.32 -1.74
N THR A 2 34.74 -5.44 -1.33
CA THR A 2 34.60 -3.97 -1.43
C THR A 2 34.75 -3.38 -2.85
N GLN A 3 35.35 -4.10 -3.80
CA GLN A 3 35.63 -3.62 -5.16
C GLN A 3 34.46 -3.81 -6.15
N GLY A 4 33.34 -4.40 -5.73
CA GLY A 4 32.25 -4.77 -6.65
C GLY A 4 32.63 -5.88 -7.65
N ASN A 5 31.69 -6.28 -8.50
CA ASN A 5 31.98 -7.13 -9.67
C ASN A 5 32.01 -6.25 -10.94
N PRO A 6 32.55 -6.73 -12.08
CA PRO A 6 32.67 -5.91 -13.29
C PRO A 6 31.34 -5.32 -13.79
N MET A 7 30.24 -6.07 -13.68
CA MET A 7 28.90 -5.62 -14.08
C MET A 7 28.38 -4.49 -13.19
N TRP A 8 28.63 -4.57 -11.88
CA TRP A 8 28.28 -3.50 -10.92
C TRP A 8 29.09 -2.23 -11.21
N ASN A 9 30.40 -2.38 -11.44
CA ASN A 9 31.30 -1.25 -11.68
C ASN A 9 31.05 -0.57 -13.03
N SER A 10 30.41 -1.24 -13.99
CA SER A 10 30.08 -0.69 -15.30
C SER A 10 28.74 0.05 -15.35
N LEU A 11 27.97 0.08 -14.25
CA LEU A 11 26.71 0.82 -14.19
C LEU A 11 26.99 2.32 -14.32
N GLN A 12 26.28 2.97 -15.23
CA GLN A 12 26.34 4.43 -15.35
C GLN A 12 25.47 5.08 -14.28
N VAL A 13 26.03 6.08 -13.60
CA VAL A 13 25.36 6.82 -12.53
C VAL A 13 25.40 8.31 -12.86
N PRO A 14 24.26 9.03 -12.85
CA PRO A 14 24.24 10.47 -13.05
C PRO A 14 25.11 11.20 -12.02
N THR A 15 25.78 12.28 -12.44
CA THR A 15 26.52 13.17 -11.55
C THR A 15 25.61 14.31 -11.09
N GLY A 16 25.09 14.21 -9.87
CA GLY A 16 24.18 15.20 -9.30
C GLY A 16 23.78 14.86 -7.87
N THR A 17 23.38 15.88 -7.11
CA THR A 17 22.90 15.71 -5.73
C THR A 17 21.41 15.41 -5.66
N LEU A 18 20.65 15.80 -6.69
CA LEU A 18 19.23 15.52 -6.83
C LEU A 18 19.01 14.35 -7.80
N TYR A 19 18.15 13.42 -7.42
CA TYR A 19 17.77 12.30 -8.28
C TYR A 19 16.92 12.79 -9.45
N GLN A 20 17.28 12.37 -10.66
CA GLN A 20 16.54 12.70 -11.88
C GLN A 20 15.43 11.66 -12.07
N TRP A 21 14.19 12.03 -11.75
CA TRP A 21 13.04 11.15 -11.89
C TRP A 21 12.74 10.90 -13.38
N ASP A 22 12.72 9.62 -13.78
CA ASP A 22 12.25 9.22 -15.11
C ASP A 22 10.73 8.95 -15.07
N PRO A 23 9.90 9.76 -15.77
CA PRO A 23 8.44 9.58 -15.76
C PRO A 23 7.97 8.27 -16.43
N ASN A 24 8.84 7.63 -17.22
CA ASN A 24 8.56 6.34 -17.86
C ASN A 24 8.99 5.15 -17.00
N SER A 25 9.72 5.38 -15.90
CA SER A 25 10.18 4.31 -15.03
C SER A 25 9.03 3.62 -14.32
N THR A 26 8.98 2.29 -14.46
CA THR A 26 8.04 1.44 -13.72
C THR A 26 8.66 0.85 -12.45
N TYR A 27 9.89 1.26 -12.10
CA TYR A 27 10.63 0.78 -10.93
C TYR A 27 10.83 1.85 -9.87
N ILE A 28 11.14 3.08 -10.27
CA ILE A 28 11.42 4.21 -9.40
C ILE A 28 10.49 5.35 -9.79
N HIS A 29 9.62 5.78 -8.88
CA HIS A 29 8.67 6.87 -9.10
C HIS A 29 8.75 7.86 -7.94
N GLU A 30 8.50 9.14 -8.22
CA GLU A 30 8.51 10.19 -7.20
C GLU A 30 7.27 10.07 -6.31
N PRO A 31 7.40 9.67 -5.03
CA PRO A 31 6.25 9.40 -4.22
C PRO A 31 5.58 10.70 -3.72
N PRO A 32 4.25 10.70 -3.51
CA PRO A 32 3.51 11.92 -3.21
C PRO A 32 3.60 12.40 -1.75
N TYR A 33 4.44 11.77 -0.91
CA TYR A 33 4.47 11.99 0.55
C TYR A 33 4.68 13.46 0.95
N PHE A 34 5.42 14.22 0.14
CA PHE A 34 5.84 15.57 0.46
C PHE A 34 5.22 16.65 -0.44
N LYS A 35 4.35 16.28 -1.40
CA LYS A 35 3.85 17.22 -2.44
C LYS A 35 3.13 18.46 -1.88
N ASN A 36 2.48 18.32 -0.73
CA ASN A 36 1.74 19.40 -0.08
C ASN A 36 2.29 19.72 1.33
N MET A 37 3.57 19.42 1.57
CA MET A 37 4.19 19.68 2.87
C MET A 37 4.44 21.18 3.05
N SER A 38 3.95 21.72 4.16
CA SER A 38 4.25 23.08 4.64
C SER A 38 5.25 23.05 5.80
N LEU A 39 5.93 24.17 6.04
CA LEU A 39 6.82 24.33 7.20
C LEU A 39 6.04 24.22 8.52
N ASP A 40 4.87 24.83 8.58
CA ASP A 40 3.94 24.70 9.70
C ASP A 40 3.05 23.47 9.49
N PRO A 41 3.08 22.47 10.39
CA PRO A 41 2.20 21.31 10.28
C PRO A 41 0.74 21.76 10.38
N PRO A 42 -0.18 21.17 9.59
CA PRO A 42 -1.59 21.57 9.54
C PRO A 42 -2.38 21.27 10.84
N GLY A 43 -1.71 20.76 11.88
CA GLY A 43 -2.33 20.32 13.13
C GLY A 43 -3.07 18.98 13.00
N PRO A 44 -3.67 18.51 14.11
CA PRO A 44 -4.50 17.31 14.09
C PRO A 44 -5.79 17.55 13.32
N HIS A 45 -6.19 16.59 12.50
CA HIS A 45 -7.50 16.57 11.84
C HIS A 45 -8.36 15.45 12.44
N GLY A 46 -9.64 15.73 12.64
CA GLY A 46 -10.60 14.72 13.08
C GLY A 46 -10.95 13.76 11.95
N VAL A 47 -11.27 12.51 12.30
CA VAL A 47 -11.87 11.52 11.40
C VAL A 47 -13.37 11.56 11.61
N ARG A 48 -14.17 11.83 10.57
CA ARG A 48 -15.63 11.98 10.67
C ARG A 48 -16.34 11.15 9.61
N ASP A 49 -17.47 10.56 9.99
CA ASP A 49 -18.35 9.79 9.09
C ASP A 49 -17.61 8.77 8.21
N ALA A 50 -16.54 8.17 8.77
CA ALA A 50 -15.63 7.32 8.03
C ALA A 50 -16.24 5.95 7.71
N TYR A 51 -15.96 5.44 6.51
CA TYR A 51 -16.35 4.11 6.10
C TYR A 51 -15.33 3.05 6.52
N CYS A 52 -15.83 1.85 6.84
CA CYS A 52 -14.98 0.69 7.03
C CYS A 52 -14.55 0.16 5.65
N LEU A 53 -13.28 0.38 5.28
CA LEU A 53 -12.72 -0.13 4.02
C LEU A 53 -12.51 -1.65 4.10
N LEU A 54 -12.06 -2.14 5.26
CA LEU A 54 -11.73 -3.54 5.50
C LEU A 54 -12.08 -3.92 6.95
N SER A 55 -12.62 -5.13 7.12
CA SER A 55 -12.89 -5.71 8.43
C SER A 55 -12.24 -7.08 8.54
N PHE A 56 -11.34 -7.25 9.50
CA PHE A 56 -10.50 -8.44 9.61
C PHE A 56 -10.76 -9.29 10.86
N GLY A 57 -10.24 -10.51 10.81
CA GLY A 57 -10.03 -11.38 11.96
C GLY A 57 -8.75 -11.04 12.73
N ASP A 58 -8.31 -12.00 13.53
CA ASP A 58 -7.04 -11.92 14.27
C ASP A 58 -5.85 -12.26 13.34
N SER A 59 -4.64 -11.88 13.76
CA SER A 59 -3.34 -12.26 13.19
C SER A 59 -3.17 -11.92 11.69
N ILE A 60 -3.66 -10.74 11.26
CA ILE A 60 -3.36 -10.20 9.94
C ILE A 60 -1.88 -9.82 9.86
N THR A 61 -1.11 -10.57 9.10
CA THR A 61 0.33 -10.31 8.92
C THR A 61 0.61 -9.15 7.96
N THR A 62 1.82 -8.58 8.03
CA THR A 62 2.29 -7.57 7.05
C THR A 62 2.36 -8.09 5.61
N ASP A 63 2.41 -9.42 5.40
CA ASP A 63 2.34 -10.01 4.06
C ASP A 63 0.92 -9.98 3.47
N HIS A 64 -0.12 -10.02 4.32
CA HIS A 64 -1.49 -9.76 3.89
C HIS A 64 -1.69 -8.28 3.51
N ILE A 65 -1.10 -7.38 4.30
CA ILE A 65 -1.20 -5.92 4.09
C ILE A 65 -0.39 -5.47 2.87
N SER A 66 0.85 -5.94 2.73
CA SER A 66 1.78 -5.57 1.67
C SER A 66 2.50 -6.82 1.15
N PRO A 67 1.88 -7.61 0.25
CA PRO A 67 2.50 -8.79 -0.33
C PRO A 67 3.81 -8.43 -1.06
N ALA A 68 4.78 -9.33 -1.04
CA ALA A 68 6.07 -9.15 -1.72
C ALA A 68 6.25 -10.06 -2.94
N GLY A 69 5.37 -11.06 -3.11
CA GLY A 69 5.45 -12.07 -4.16
C GLY A 69 4.98 -11.58 -5.54
N SER A 70 4.63 -12.54 -6.39
CA SER A 70 4.21 -12.29 -7.78
C SER A 70 2.94 -11.44 -7.88
N ILE A 71 2.89 -10.60 -8.91
CA ILE A 71 1.74 -9.75 -9.20
C ILE A 71 0.69 -10.57 -9.97
N HIS A 72 -0.53 -10.68 -9.43
CA HIS A 72 -1.62 -11.43 -10.08
C HIS A 72 -2.09 -10.72 -11.35
N LYS A 73 -2.32 -11.49 -12.44
CA LYS A 73 -2.62 -10.96 -13.79
C LYS A 73 -3.85 -10.04 -13.88
N GLU A 74 -4.83 -10.24 -13.00
CA GLU A 74 -6.08 -9.46 -12.97
C GLU A 74 -6.06 -8.38 -11.87
N SER A 75 -4.94 -8.20 -11.17
CA SER A 75 -4.85 -7.21 -10.10
C SER A 75 -4.80 -5.77 -10.64
N PRO A 76 -5.16 -4.77 -9.83
CA PRO A 76 -4.98 -3.36 -10.19
C PRO A 76 -3.53 -3.02 -10.59
N ALA A 77 -2.54 -3.62 -9.92
CA ALA A 77 -1.13 -3.41 -10.24
C ALA A 77 -0.76 -3.97 -11.62
N ALA A 78 -1.31 -5.12 -12.01
CA ALA A 78 -1.11 -5.68 -13.35
C ALA A 78 -1.73 -4.78 -14.43
N ARG A 79 -2.94 -4.27 -14.23
CA ARG A 79 -3.57 -3.32 -15.18
C ARG A 79 -2.68 -2.09 -15.40
N TYR A 80 -2.21 -1.49 -14.32
CA TYR A 80 -1.30 -0.34 -14.37
C TYR A 80 0.01 -0.64 -15.13
N LEU A 81 0.63 -1.81 -14.89
CA LEU A 81 1.86 -2.19 -15.59
C LEU A 81 1.62 -2.43 -17.09
N MET A 82 0.51 -3.06 -17.46
CA MET A 82 0.15 -3.29 -18.87
C MET A 82 -0.18 -1.99 -19.59
N GLU A 83 -0.87 -1.05 -18.94
CA GLU A 83 -1.15 0.29 -19.49
C GLU A 83 0.14 1.08 -19.78
N ARG A 84 1.22 0.79 -19.04
CA ARG A 84 2.57 1.34 -19.27
C ARG A 84 3.46 0.47 -20.18
N GLY A 85 2.88 -0.51 -20.88
CA GLY A 85 3.59 -1.34 -21.86
C GLY A 85 4.51 -2.40 -21.27
N VAL A 86 4.34 -2.77 -19.99
CA VAL A 86 5.12 -3.86 -19.37
C VAL A 86 4.44 -5.19 -19.66
N ASP A 87 5.17 -6.11 -20.30
CA ASP A 87 4.70 -7.47 -20.53
C ASP A 87 4.57 -8.26 -19.23
N ARG A 88 3.64 -9.23 -19.21
CA ARG A 88 3.37 -10.06 -18.02
C ARG A 88 4.61 -10.79 -17.48
N LYS A 89 5.50 -11.26 -18.35
CA LYS A 89 6.76 -11.93 -17.97
C LYS A 89 7.70 -10.98 -17.20
N ASP A 90 7.55 -9.68 -17.41
CA ASP A 90 8.41 -8.62 -16.88
C ASP A 90 7.77 -7.87 -15.70
N PHE A 91 6.58 -8.30 -15.23
CA PHE A 91 5.97 -7.74 -14.01
C PHE A 91 6.90 -7.83 -12.79
N ASN A 92 7.70 -8.89 -12.73
CA ASN A 92 8.55 -9.21 -11.59
C ASN A 92 7.67 -9.38 -10.32
N SER A 93 8.20 -9.09 -9.13
CA SER A 93 7.48 -9.21 -7.85
C SER A 93 7.11 -7.84 -7.26
N TYR A 94 6.12 -7.79 -6.37
CA TYR A 94 5.86 -6.58 -5.58
C TYR A 94 7.12 -6.12 -4.82
N GLY A 95 7.92 -7.05 -4.30
CA GLY A 95 9.19 -6.75 -3.64
C GLY A 95 10.17 -5.97 -4.53
N SER A 96 10.22 -6.30 -5.82
CA SER A 96 11.07 -5.61 -6.81
C SER A 96 10.55 -4.21 -7.20
N ARG A 97 9.26 -3.94 -6.95
CA ARG A 97 8.58 -2.69 -7.34
C ARG A 97 8.45 -1.70 -6.19
N ARG A 98 9.13 -1.93 -5.06
CA ARG A 98 9.04 -1.10 -3.84
C ARG A 98 9.44 0.37 -4.00
N GLY A 99 10.19 0.70 -5.06
CA GLY A 99 10.53 2.07 -5.42
C GLY A 99 9.46 2.81 -6.22
N ASN A 100 8.36 2.13 -6.58
CA ASN A 100 7.24 2.71 -7.32
C ASN A 100 5.97 2.66 -6.46
N ASP A 101 5.55 3.81 -5.93
CA ASP A 101 4.37 3.90 -5.09
C ASP A 101 3.06 3.62 -5.82
N GLU A 102 2.98 3.91 -7.11
CA GLU A 102 1.79 3.61 -7.92
C GLU A 102 1.50 2.11 -7.98
N VAL A 103 2.55 1.28 -8.11
CA VAL A 103 2.45 -0.18 -8.07
C VAL A 103 2.15 -0.66 -6.65
N MET A 104 2.85 -0.12 -5.66
CA MET A 104 2.76 -0.62 -4.28
C MET A 104 1.43 -0.24 -3.60
N ALA A 105 0.86 0.93 -3.89
CA ALA A 105 -0.49 1.29 -3.47
C ALA A 105 -1.51 0.29 -4.03
N ARG A 106 -1.39 -0.05 -5.32
CA ARG A 106 -2.24 -1.07 -5.97
C ARG A 106 -2.02 -2.49 -5.44
N GLY A 107 -0.84 -2.76 -4.90
CA GLY A 107 -0.49 -4.01 -4.23
C GLY A 107 -0.93 -4.10 -2.78
N THR A 108 -1.35 -2.99 -2.17
CA THR A 108 -1.76 -2.96 -0.77
C THR A 108 -3.08 -3.72 -0.60
N PHE A 109 -3.11 -4.67 0.34
CA PHE A 109 -4.19 -5.65 0.53
C PHE A 109 -4.49 -6.50 -0.71
N ALA A 110 -3.52 -6.65 -1.62
CA ALA A 110 -3.67 -7.46 -2.83
C ALA A 110 -3.34 -8.95 -2.63
N ASN A 111 -3.15 -9.40 -1.38
CA ASN A 111 -2.84 -10.79 -1.08
C ASN A 111 -4.06 -11.67 -1.39
N ILE A 112 -3.85 -12.74 -2.17
CA ILE A 112 -4.90 -13.67 -2.59
C ILE A 112 -5.51 -14.47 -1.43
N ARG A 113 -4.85 -14.49 -0.26
CA ARG A 113 -5.31 -15.18 0.95
C ARG A 113 -5.96 -14.23 1.97
N LEU A 114 -6.16 -12.97 1.61
CA LEU A 114 -6.82 -12.00 2.47
C LEU A 114 -8.25 -12.45 2.77
N VAL A 115 -8.67 -12.42 4.04
CA VAL A 115 -10.04 -12.76 4.45
C VAL A 115 -10.70 -11.51 5.00
N ASN A 116 -11.67 -10.97 4.26
CA ASN A 116 -12.41 -9.77 4.66
C ASN A 116 -13.82 -10.15 5.14
N LYS A 117 -14.13 -9.82 6.39
CA LYS A 117 -15.43 -10.11 7.02
C LYS A 117 -16.59 -9.36 6.36
N LEU A 118 -16.33 -8.25 5.67
CA LEU A 118 -17.35 -7.55 4.86
C LEU A 118 -17.86 -8.40 3.69
N LEU A 119 -17.11 -9.44 3.31
CA LEU A 119 -17.46 -10.37 2.23
C LEU A 119 -17.87 -11.75 2.76
N ASN A 120 -18.41 -11.83 3.98
CA ASN A 120 -18.85 -13.09 4.60
C ASN A 120 -17.77 -14.19 4.61
N GLY A 121 -16.50 -13.80 4.76
CA GLY A 121 -15.37 -14.73 4.81
C GLY A 121 -14.83 -15.17 3.44
N GLU A 122 -15.28 -14.57 2.34
CA GLU A 122 -14.66 -14.78 1.03
C GLU A 122 -13.16 -14.46 1.08
N VAL A 123 -12.37 -15.36 0.51
CA VAL A 123 -10.92 -15.25 0.43
C VAL A 123 -10.55 -14.52 -0.85
N GLY A 124 -9.86 -13.39 -0.72
CA GLY A 124 -9.32 -12.65 -1.85
C GLY A 124 -9.12 -11.15 -1.57
N PRO A 125 -8.46 -10.44 -2.50
CA PRO A 125 -8.05 -9.05 -2.33
C PRO A 125 -9.18 -8.07 -2.68
N LYS A 126 -10.38 -8.29 -2.13
CA LYS A 126 -11.58 -7.53 -2.45
C LYS A 126 -12.27 -6.97 -1.21
N THR A 127 -13.11 -5.96 -1.42
CA THR A 127 -14.01 -5.40 -0.41
C THR A 127 -15.32 -4.94 -1.06
N ILE A 128 -16.25 -4.48 -0.23
CA ILE A 128 -17.50 -3.84 -0.68
C ILE A 128 -17.34 -2.33 -0.54
N HIS A 129 -17.62 -1.61 -1.62
CA HIS A 129 -17.83 -0.17 -1.53
C HIS A 129 -19.23 0.09 -0.96
N ILE A 130 -19.31 0.44 0.32
CA ILE A 130 -20.56 0.49 1.10
C ILE A 130 -21.63 1.37 0.45
N PRO A 131 -21.33 2.58 -0.07
CA PRO A 131 -22.35 3.42 -0.69
C PRO A 131 -23.04 2.78 -1.91
N THR A 132 -22.32 1.99 -2.71
CA THR A 132 -22.88 1.39 -3.94
C THR A 132 -23.20 -0.10 -3.82
N GLY A 133 -22.69 -0.78 -2.78
CA GLY A 133 -22.79 -2.23 -2.64
C GLY A 133 -21.90 -3.03 -3.61
N GLU A 134 -21.08 -2.36 -4.43
CA GLU A 134 -20.24 -3.02 -5.43
C GLU A 134 -19.05 -3.74 -4.78
N LYS A 135 -18.78 -4.96 -5.26
CA LYS A 135 -17.58 -5.72 -4.89
C LYS A 135 -16.42 -5.34 -5.79
N LEU A 136 -15.37 -4.76 -5.21
CA LEU A 136 -14.22 -4.23 -5.93
C LEU A 136 -12.91 -4.76 -5.35
N TYR A 137 -11.82 -4.64 -6.11
CA TYR A 137 -10.49 -4.74 -5.52
C TYR A 137 -10.30 -3.63 -4.48
N VAL A 138 -9.54 -3.91 -3.42
CA VAL A 138 -9.37 -2.95 -2.30
C VAL A 138 -8.86 -1.59 -2.78
N TYR A 139 -7.87 -1.58 -3.67
CA TYR A 139 -7.35 -0.34 -4.28
C TYR A 139 -8.46 0.46 -4.97
N ASP A 140 -9.27 -0.19 -5.80
CA ASP A 140 -10.33 0.48 -6.57
C ASP A 140 -11.41 1.07 -5.63
N ALA A 141 -11.80 0.34 -4.59
CA ALA A 141 -12.72 0.85 -3.57
C ALA A 141 -12.14 2.04 -2.80
N ALA A 142 -10.87 1.96 -2.40
CA ALA A 142 -10.18 3.02 -1.68
C ALA A 142 -10.08 4.31 -2.52
N MET A 143 -9.80 4.19 -3.82
CA MET A 143 -9.76 5.36 -4.70
C MET A 143 -11.13 6.02 -4.83
N ARG A 144 -12.23 5.25 -4.91
CA ARG A 144 -13.59 5.82 -4.92
C ARG A 144 -13.90 6.62 -3.66
N TYR A 145 -13.59 6.09 -2.48
CA TYR A 145 -13.75 6.83 -1.22
C TYR A 145 -12.91 8.12 -1.22
N LYS A 146 -11.65 8.02 -1.64
CA LYS A 146 -10.73 9.16 -1.69
C LYS A 146 -11.20 10.25 -2.66
N GLU A 147 -11.67 9.88 -3.84
CA GLU A 147 -12.25 10.79 -4.84
C GLU A 147 -13.53 11.47 -4.34
N ALA A 148 -14.34 10.76 -3.56
CA ALA A 148 -15.54 11.30 -2.92
C ALA A 148 -15.24 12.13 -1.65
N GLY A 149 -13.97 12.27 -1.25
CA GLY A 149 -13.58 12.98 -0.02
C GLY A 149 -14.05 12.28 1.26
N GLN A 150 -14.27 10.96 1.21
CA GLN A 150 -14.78 10.16 2.31
C GLN A 150 -13.63 9.50 3.07
N ASP A 151 -13.58 9.72 4.38
CA ASP A 151 -12.60 9.08 5.25
C ASP A 151 -12.82 7.57 5.30
N THR A 152 -11.72 6.82 5.45
CA THR A 152 -11.79 5.37 5.62
C THR A 152 -10.98 4.90 6.82
N ILE A 153 -11.46 3.82 7.43
CA ILE A 153 -10.79 3.12 8.53
C ILE A 153 -10.71 1.61 8.26
N ILE A 154 -9.90 0.92 9.06
CA ILE A 154 -9.81 -0.54 9.08
C ILE A 154 -10.20 -1.04 10.45
N LEU A 155 -11.00 -2.11 10.50
CA LEU A 155 -11.28 -2.87 11.72
C LEU A 155 -10.48 -4.17 11.71
N ALA A 156 -9.87 -4.54 12.82
CA ALA A 156 -9.07 -5.76 12.93
C ALA A 156 -9.21 -6.45 14.30
N GLY A 157 -8.83 -7.73 14.33
CA GLY A 157 -8.73 -8.52 15.55
C GLY A 157 -7.46 -8.26 16.35
N ALA A 158 -6.99 -9.28 17.04
CA ALA A 158 -5.71 -9.27 17.76
C ALA A 158 -4.52 -9.39 16.80
N GLU A 159 -3.35 -8.93 17.23
CA GLU A 159 -2.06 -9.07 16.53
C GLU A 159 -2.05 -8.50 15.11
N TYR A 160 -2.71 -7.36 14.90
CA TYR A 160 -2.71 -6.68 13.60
C TYR A 160 -1.30 -6.23 13.21
N GLY A 161 -0.87 -6.65 12.02
CA GLY A 161 0.44 -6.35 11.45
C GLY A 161 1.58 -7.24 11.91
N SER A 162 1.30 -8.48 12.30
CA SER A 162 2.35 -9.43 12.71
C SER A 162 3.29 -9.84 11.55
N GLY A 163 4.49 -10.33 11.88
CA GLY A 163 5.45 -10.83 10.91
C GLY A 163 6.55 -9.83 10.51
N SER A 164 7.11 -9.98 9.31
CA SER A 164 8.28 -9.20 8.87
C SER A 164 7.99 -7.70 8.83
N SER A 165 8.90 -6.86 9.31
CA SER A 165 8.76 -5.41 9.16
C SER A 165 8.80 -5.01 7.68
N ARG A 166 7.71 -4.41 7.18
CA ARG A 166 7.60 -3.87 5.83
C ARG A 166 7.04 -2.46 5.94
N ASP A 167 7.81 -1.47 5.51
CA ASP A 167 7.40 -0.05 5.50
C ASP A 167 6.12 0.17 4.68
N TRP A 168 5.99 -0.54 3.56
CA TRP A 168 4.80 -0.54 2.70
C TRP A 168 3.53 -1.05 3.38
N ALA A 169 3.63 -1.80 4.49
CA ALA A 169 2.45 -2.15 5.28
C ALA A 169 1.83 -0.94 6.01
N ALA A 170 2.52 0.20 6.09
CA ALA A 170 1.94 1.47 6.58
C ALA A 170 1.81 2.52 5.47
N LYS A 171 2.81 2.64 4.57
CA LYS A 171 2.74 3.58 3.43
C LYS A 171 1.58 3.25 2.49
N GLY A 172 1.34 1.96 2.25
CA GLY A 172 0.23 1.47 1.42
C GLY A 172 -1.13 1.95 1.91
N PRO A 173 -1.55 1.58 3.15
CA PRO A 173 -2.81 2.05 3.72
C PRO A 173 -2.95 3.58 3.74
N MET A 174 -1.86 4.31 3.99
CA MET A 174 -1.86 5.77 3.95
C MET A 174 -2.18 6.29 2.53
N LEU A 175 -1.56 5.74 1.48
CA LEU A 175 -1.83 6.13 0.09
C LEU A 175 -3.25 5.77 -0.35
N LEU A 176 -3.81 4.69 0.20
CA LEU A 176 -5.22 4.31 0.05
C LEU A 176 -6.19 5.25 0.79
N GLY A 177 -5.70 6.18 1.62
CA GLY A 177 -6.53 7.15 2.34
C GLY A 177 -7.05 6.65 3.69
N VAL A 178 -6.50 5.57 4.24
CA VAL A 178 -6.86 5.07 5.57
C VAL A 178 -6.40 6.06 6.63
N LYS A 179 -7.32 6.52 7.49
CA LYS A 179 -7.06 7.50 8.55
C LYS A 179 -6.75 6.86 9.89
N ALA A 180 -7.41 5.74 10.18
CA ALA A 180 -7.24 5.02 11.44
C ALA A 180 -7.39 3.51 11.24
N VAL A 181 -6.75 2.76 12.13
CA VAL A 181 -6.95 1.32 12.27
C VAL A 181 -7.42 1.07 13.69
N ILE A 182 -8.52 0.36 13.87
CA ILE A 182 -9.06 -0.05 15.17
C ILE A 182 -8.84 -1.55 15.31
N ALA A 183 -8.02 -1.96 16.28
CA ALA A 183 -7.67 -3.37 16.47
C ALA A 183 -7.74 -3.78 17.95
N LYS A 184 -7.92 -5.07 18.23
CA LYS A 184 -7.83 -5.56 19.61
C LYS A 184 -6.41 -5.46 20.16
N SER A 185 -5.40 -5.65 19.29
CA SER A 185 -3.99 -5.43 19.59
C SER A 185 -3.18 -5.29 18.31
N PHE A 186 -2.01 -4.65 18.42
CA PHE A 186 -1.08 -4.44 17.31
C PHE A 186 0.26 -5.12 17.59
N GLU A 187 0.94 -5.57 16.54
CA GLU A 187 2.37 -5.85 16.64
C GLU A 187 3.15 -4.54 16.84
N ARG A 188 4.19 -4.56 17.68
CA ARG A 188 4.91 -3.37 18.18
C ARG A 188 5.54 -2.54 17.06
N ILE A 189 6.21 -3.17 16.09
CA ILE A 189 6.87 -2.49 14.98
C ILE A 189 5.81 -1.94 14.03
N HIS A 190 4.80 -2.73 13.70
CA HIS A 190 3.73 -2.27 12.82
C HIS A 190 2.97 -1.07 13.37
N ARG A 191 2.64 -1.05 14.66
CA ARG A 191 2.04 0.11 15.34
C ARG A 191 2.87 1.38 15.14
N SER A 192 4.19 1.25 15.29
CA SER A 192 5.12 2.38 15.13
C SER A 192 5.16 2.89 13.69
N ASN A 193 5.09 1.98 12.71
CA ASN A 193 5.04 2.34 11.30
C ASN A 193 3.73 3.08 10.94
N LEU A 194 2.58 2.67 11.49
CA LEU A 194 1.31 3.38 11.31
C LEU A 194 1.39 4.83 11.81
N VAL A 195 1.91 5.03 13.03
CA VAL A 195 2.13 6.36 13.61
C VAL A 195 3.06 7.19 12.74
N GLY A 196 4.17 6.61 12.26
CA GLY A 196 5.11 7.29 11.37
C GLY A 196 4.51 7.72 10.03
N MET A 197 3.41 7.09 9.61
CA MET A 197 2.66 7.47 8.41
C MET A 197 1.43 8.34 8.68
N GLY A 198 1.21 8.76 9.93
CA GLY A 198 0.06 9.57 10.31
C GLY A 198 -1.27 8.81 10.39
N ILE A 199 -1.24 7.47 10.42
CA ILE A 199 -2.43 6.64 10.64
C ILE A 199 -2.58 6.42 12.14
N ILE A 200 -3.78 6.64 12.67
CA ILE A 200 -4.07 6.53 14.11
C ILE A 200 -4.33 5.04 14.47
N PRO A 201 -3.48 4.38 15.28
CA PRO A 201 -3.76 3.04 15.78
C PRO A 201 -4.59 3.13 17.08
N LEU A 202 -5.82 2.61 17.03
CA LEU A 202 -6.79 2.59 18.13
C LEU A 202 -7.01 1.18 18.67
#